data_AF-A0A6B3CLB0-F1
#
_entry.id   AF-A0A6B3CLB0-F1
#
_cell.length_a   1.000
_cell.length_b   1.000
_cell.length_c   1.000
_cell.angle_alpha   90.00
_cell.angle_beta   90.00
_cell.angle_gamma   90.00
#
_symmetry.space_group_name_H-M   'P 1'
#
loop_
_entity.id
_entity.type
_entity.pdbx_description
1 polymer ?
#
loop_
_entity_poly.entity_id
_entity_poly.type
_entity_poly.pdbx_seq_one_letter_code
_entity_poly.pdbx_strand_id
1 'polypeptide(L)'
;NHAFVRPGGLAQDLPPGAVDQMRELVKKMKKNLPEYDKLFTGNPIFKARLQDVGYLDLAGCMALGATGPILRSTGLPHDLRKTQPYCGYETYDFDVPTA
;
A
#
# COMPACT_ATOMS: atom_id res chain seq x y z
N ASN A 1 19.37 -2.83 -5.38
CA ASN A 1 19.78 -2.49 -4.00
C ASN A 1 20.56 -1.18 -4.06
N HIS A 2 19.97 -0.05 -3.66
CA HIS A 2 20.53 1.29 -3.91
C HIS A 2 21.22 1.94 -2.70
N ALA A 3 21.13 1.37 -1.50
CA ALA A 3 21.73 1.91 -0.26
C ALA A 3 21.48 3.43 -0.03
N PHE A 4 20.29 3.91 -0.41
CA PHE A 4 19.94 5.33 -0.49
C PHE A 4 19.53 5.92 0.87
N VAL A 5 18.68 5.22 1.63
CA VAL A 5 18.31 5.62 3.01
C VAL A 5 19.39 5.12 3.97
N ARG A 6 19.92 6.01 4.81
CA ARG A 6 21.02 5.74 5.75
C ARG A 6 20.73 6.34 7.13
N PRO A 7 21.37 5.85 8.21
CA PRO A 7 21.34 6.57 9.49
C PRO A 7 21.81 8.02 9.29
N GLY A 8 20.97 8.98 9.66
CA GLY A 8 21.22 10.41 9.43
C GLY A 8 20.54 11.01 8.18
N GLY A 9 19.86 10.21 7.35
CA GLY A 9 19.03 10.72 6.24
C GLY A 9 19.22 9.98 4.93
N LEU A 10 19.51 10.72 3.86
CA LEU A 10 19.68 10.19 2.51
C LEU A 10 21.14 10.26 2.07
N ALA A 11 21.56 9.33 1.21
CA ALA A 11 22.93 9.25 0.71
C ALA A 11 23.32 10.40 -0.23
N GLN A 12 22.34 10.93 -0.97
CA GLN A 12 22.50 12.01 -1.94
C GLN A 12 21.12 12.66 -2.21
N ASP A 13 21.14 13.84 -2.81
CA ASP A 13 19.91 14.52 -3.25
C ASP A 13 19.34 13.90 -4.53
N LEU A 14 18.11 14.29 -4.88
CA LEU A 14 17.48 13.94 -6.15
C LEU A 14 18.22 14.60 -7.32
N PRO A 15 18.42 13.89 -8.45
CA PRO A 15 19.01 14.50 -9.63
C PRO A 15 18.07 15.55 -10.24
N PRO A 16 18.60 16.54 -10.99
CA PRO A 16 17.79 17.52 -11.68
C PRO A 16 16.72 16.87 -12.57
N GLY A 17 15.48 17.35 -12.49
CA GLY A 17 14.35 16.83 -13.26
C GLY A 17 13.68 15.56 -12.72
N ALA A 18 14.19 14.97 -11.63
CA ALA A 18 13.59 13.76 -11.05
C ALA A 18 12.13 13.95 -10.62
N VAL A 19 11.82 15.10 -10.00
CA VAL A 19 10.47 15.41 -9.52
C VAL A 19 9.48 15.49 -10.68
N ASP A 20 9.88 16.04 -11.82
CA ASP A 20 9.01 16.14 -12.99
C ASP A 20 8.74 14.75 -13.59
N GLN A 21 9.75 13.89 -13.64
CA GLN A 21 9.57 12.49 -14.05
C GLN A 21 8.62 11.74 -13.10
N MET A 22 8.73 11.95 -11.78
CA MET A 22 7.81 11.36 -10.81
C MET A 22 6.38 11.85 -11.01
N ARG A 23 6.18 13.15 -11.30
CA ARG A 23 4.85 13.71 -11.59
C ARG A 23 4.23 13.07 -12.83
N GLU A 24 5.01 12.89 -13.90
CA GLU A 24 4.53 12.22 -15.12
C GLU A 24 4.21 10.74 -14.87
N LEU A 25 5.00 10.05 -14.06
CA LEU A 25 4.71 8.68 -13.64
C LEU A 25 3.38 8.60 -12.88
N VAL A 26 3.13 9.50 -11.91
CA VAL A 26 1.87 9.53 -11.16
C VAL A 26 0.68 9.75 -12.09
N LYS A 27 0.79 10.66 -13.07
CA LYS A 27 -0.27 10.88 -14.08
C LYS A 27 -0.54 9.61 -14.89
N LYS A 28 0.52 8.93 -15.35
CA LYS A 28 0.41 7.68 -16.10
C LYS A 28 -0.24 6.57 -15.27
N MET A 29 0.16 6.42 -14.00
CA MET A 29 -0.45 5.43 -13.10
C MET A 29 -1.93 5.71 -12.87
N LYS A 30 -2.33 6.97 -12.64
CA LYS A 30 -3.75 7.35 -12.51
C LYS A 30 -4.57 7.02 -13.75
N LYS A 31 -3.98 7.18 -14.94
CA LYS A 31 -4.62 6.80 -16.21
C LYS A 31 -4.77 5.27 -16.36
N ASN A 32 -3.78 4.50 -15.91
CA ASN A 32 -3.71 3.06 -16.14
C ASN A 32 -4.43 2.22 -15.07
N LEU A 33 -4.52 2.72 -13.82
CA LEU A 33 -5.17 1.99 -12.71
C LEU A 33 -6.60 1.50 -13.03
N PRO A 34 -7.48 2.31 -13.68
CA PRO A 34 -8.81 1.84 -14.06
C PRO A 34 -8.81 0.67 -15.06
N GLU A 35 -7.77 0.55 -15.88
CA GLU A 35 -7.63 -0.57 -16.81
C GLU A 35 -7.30 -1.86 -16.05
N TYR A 36 -6.41 -1.79 -15.06
CA TYR A 36 -6.10 -2.93 -14.19
C TYR A 36 -7.31 -3.35 -13.36
N ASP A 37 -8.07 -2.39 -12.83
CA ASP A 37 -9.31 -2.68 -12.10
C ASP A 37 -10.33 -3.44 -12.96
N LYS A 38 -10.52 -3.02 -14.21
CA LYS A 38 -11.38 -3.72 -15.18
C LYS A 38 -10.91 -5.15 -15.46
N LEU A 39 -9.60 -5.39 -15.48
CA LEU A 39 -9.04 -6.71 -15.77
C LEU A 39 -9.28 -7.71 -14.62
N PHE A 40 -9.25 -7.23 -13.36
CA PHE A 40 -9.24 -8.10 -12.18
C PHE A 40 -10.50 -8.01 -11.32
N THR A 41 -10.87 -6.83 -10.82
CA THR A 41 -11.86 -6.65 -9.74
C THR A 41 -13.25 -7.18 -10.11
N GLY A 42 -13.65 -7.01 -11.37
CA GLY A 42 -14.94 -7.50 -11.90
C GLY A 42 -14.90 -8.90 -12.51
N ASN A 43 -13.71 -9.49 -12.68
CA ASN A 43 -13.54 -10.71 -13.46
C ASN A 43 -14.01 -11.96 -12.69
N PRO A 44 -15.02 -12.71 -13.19
CA PRO A 44 -15.55 -13.88 -12.49
C PRO A 44 -14.52 -14.98 -12.26
N ILE A 45 -13.60 -15.19 -13.21
CA ILE A 45 -12.53 -16.19 -13.07
C ILE A 45 -11.60 -15.77 -11.94
N PHE A 46 -11.26 -14.49 -11.85
CA PHE A 46 -10.40 -13.98 -10.79
C PHE A 46 -11.06 -14.12 -9.41
N LYS A 47 -12.35 -13.73 -9.29
CA LYS A 47 -13.11 -13.90 -8.05
C LYS A 47 -13.24 -15.36 -7.63
N ALA A 48 -13.57 -16.26 -8.56
CA ALA A 48 -13.70 -17.69 -8.28
C ALA A 48 -12.39 -18.33 -7.78
N ARG A 49 -11.24 -17.70 -8.02
CA ARG A 49 -9.92 -18.21 -7.61
C ARG A 49 -9.43 -17.66 -6.27
N LEU A 50 -10.04 -16.59 -5.77
CA LEU A 50 -9.54 -15.86 -4.60
C LEU A 50 -10.59 -15.71 -3.49
N GLN A 51 -11.88 -15.67 -3.83
CA GLN A 51 -12.95 -15.61 -2.84
C GLN A 51 -12.99 -16.92 -2.05
N ASP A 52 -13.13 -16.81 -0.73
CA ASP A 52 -13.16 -17.93 0.22
C ASP A 52 -11.87 -18.78 0.27
N VAL A 53 -10.75 -18.25 -0.22
CA VAL A 53 -9.42 -18.88 -0.17
C VAL A 53 -8.53 -18.16 0.82
N GLY A 54 -7.91 -18.91 1.75
CA GLY A 54 -6.95 -18.33 2.71
C GLY A 54 -7.60 -17.38 3.74
N TYR A 55 -8.87 -17.60 4.07
CA TYR A 55 -9.61 -16.81 5.04
C TYR A 55 -8.95 -16.87 6.43
N LEU A 56 -8.79 -15.70 7.05
CA LEU A 56 -8.38 -15.52 8.43
C LEU A 56 -9.30 -14.50 9.09
N ASP A 57 -9.80 -14.82 10.28
CA ASP A 57 -10.53 -13.88 11.11
C ASP A 57 -9.57 -13.02 11.95
N LEU A 58 -10.11 -12.01 12.64
CA LEU A 58 -9.30 -11.10 13.46
C LEU A 58 -8.50 -11.86 14.52
N ALA A 59 -9.11 -12.85 15.20
CA ALA A 59 -8.44 -13.63 16.22
C ALA A 59 -7.28 -14.46 15.65
N GLY A 60 -7.48 -15.11 14.51
CA GLY A 60 -6.44 -15.83 13.78
C GLY A 60 -5.29 -14.92 13.35
N CYS A 61 -5.59 -13.74 12.80
CA CYS A 61 -4.57 -12.75 12.44
C CYS A 61 -3.75 -12.32 13.66
N MET A 62 -4.40 -12.03 14.80
CA MET A 62 -3.71 -11.63 16.03
C MET A 62 -2.83 -12.76 16.58
N ALA A 63 -3.33 -13.99 16.62
CA ALA A 63 -2.59 -15.15 17.12
C ALA A 63 -1.33 -15.45 16.29
N LEU A 64 -1.39 -15.21 14.97
CA LEU A 64 -0.27 -15.40 14.05
C LEU A 64 0.67 -14.19 13.98
N GLY A 65 0.35 -13.07 14.63
CA GLY A 65 1.09 -11.82 14.51
C GLY A 65 1.03 -11.23 13.10
N ALA A 66 -0.06 -11.45 12.36
CA ALA A 66 -0.26 -10.90 11.04
C ALA A 66 -0.42 -9.37 11.09
N THR A 67 0.13 -8.66 10.10
CA THR A 67 0.11 -7.19 10.03
C THR A 67 -0.23 -6.71 8.63
N GLY A 68 -0.42 -5.40 8.45
CA GLY A 68 -0.62 -4.80 7.13
C GLY A 68 -1.94 -5.22 6.46
N PRO A 69 -1.95 -5.50 5.14
CA PRO A 69 -3.17 -5.83 4.40
C PRO A 69 -3.95 -7.03 4.96
N ILE A 70 -3.26 -8.04 5.48
CA ILE A 70 -3.89 -9.25 6.04
C ILE A 70 -4.69 -8.91 7.30
N LEU A 71 -4.12 -8.11 8.21
CA LEU A 71 -4.85 -7.67 9.40
C LEU A 71 -5.99 -6.72 9.02
N ARG A 72 -5.75 -5.81 8.07
CA ARG A 72 -6.79 -4.85 7.63
C ARG A 72 -7.95 -5.49 6.89
N SER A 73 -7.77 -6.64 6.24
CA SER A 73 -8.87 -7.38 5.63
C SER A 73 -9.84 -7.99 6.65
N THR A 74 -9.51 -7.94 7.95
CA THR A 74 -10.44 -8.34 9.03
C THR A 74 -11.34 -7.20 9.50
N GLY A 75 -11.18 -5.99 8.92
CA GLY A 75 -11.92 -4.79 9.32
C GLY A 75 -11.22 -3.92 10.36
N LEU A 76 -10.11 -4.37 10.96
CA LEU A 76 -9.34 -3.56 11.91
C LEU A 76 -8.51 -2.47 11.20
N PRO A 77 -8.74 -1.17 11.45
CA PRO A 77 -8.00 -0.07 10.81
C PRO A 77 -6.60 0.13 11.42
N HIS A 78 -5.77 -0.90 11.37
CA HIS A 78 -4.40 -0.87 11.89
C HIS A 78 -3.39 -0.50 10.80
N ASP A 79 -2.84 0.71 10.88
CA ASP A 79 -1.73 1.18 10.04
C ASP A 79 -0.81 2.12 10.82
N LEU A 80 0.47 1.76 10.93
CA LEU A 80 1.46 2.52 11.70
C LEU A 80 1.65 3.93 11.15
N ARG A 81 1.44 4.18 9.86
CA ARG A 81 1.56 5.53 9.28
C ARG A 81 0.53 6.51 9.85
N LYS A 82 -0.56 6.01 10.45
CA LYS A 82 -1.57 6.81 11.16
C LYS A 82 -1.43 6.71 12.68
N THR A 83 -1.20 5.52 13.24
CA THR A 83 -1.19 5.32 14.70
C THR A 83 0.14 5.66 15.36
N GLN A 84 1.25 5.49 14.66
CA GLN A 84 2.61 5.78 15.12
C GLN A 84 3.43 6.38 13.97
N PRO A 85 3.07 7.61 13.52
CA PRO A 85 3.61 8.20 12.31
C PRO A 85 5.13 8.38 12.37
N TYR A 86 5.75 8.28 11.21
CA TYR A 86 7.19 8.40 10.99
C TYR A 86 7.45 9.09 9.65
N CYS A 87 8.67 9.57 9.40
CA CYS A 87 9.06 10.16 8.11
C CYS A 87 8.09 11.23 7.55
N GLY A 88 7.39 11.97 8.41
CA GLY A 88 6.44 13.02 8.01
C GLY A 88 5.03 12.53 7.67
N TYR A 89 4.69 11.25 7.90
CA TYR A 89 3.35 10.73 7.61
C TYR A 89 2.21 11.44 8.37
N GLU A 90 2.52 12.05 9.50
CA GLU A 90 1.63 12.92 10.27
C GLU A 90 1.16 14.16 9.50
N THR A 91 1.87 14.53 8.42
CA THR A 91 1.54 15.70 7.59
C THR A 91 0.71 15.37 6.34
N TYR A 92 0.48 14.08 6.05
CA TYR A 92 -0.26 13.65 4.87
C TYR A 92 -1.69 13.25 5.20
N ASP A 93 -2.61 13.69 4.34
CA ASP A 93 -4.00 13.25 4.37
C ASP A 93 -4.21 12.04 3.43
N PHE A 94 -4.76 10.97 3.99
CA PHE A 94 -5.05 9.72 3.29
C PHE A 94 -5.90 8.78 4.14
N ASP A 95 -6.60 7.86 3.48
CA ASP A 95 -7.43 6.85 4.13
C ASP A 95 -6.73 5.48 4.21
N VAL A 96 -7.12 4.69 5.21
CA VAL A 96 -6.66 3.31 5.39
C VAL A 96 -7.76 2.35 4.91
N PRO A 97 -7.58 1.64 3.77
CA PRO A 97 -8.59 0.71 3.29
C PRO A 97 -8.66 -0.52 4.20
N THR A 98 -9.89 -0.86 4.59
CA THR A 98 -10.26 -2.05 5.37
C THR A 98 -11.42 -2.76 4.64
N ALA A 99 -11.77 -3.98 5.09
CA ALA A 99 -12.83 -4.79 4.47
C ALA A 99 -14.23 -4.19 4.62
#